data_AF-A0A176Q9I9-F1
#
_entry.id   AF-A0A176Q9I9-F1
#
_cell.length_a   1.000
_cell.length_b   1.000
_cell.length_c   1.000
_cell.angle_alpha   90.00
_cell.angle_beta   90.00
_cell.angle_gamma   90.00
#
_symmetry.space_group_name_H-M   'P 1'
#
loop_
_entity.id
_entity.type
_entity.pdbx_description
1 polymer ?
#
loop_
_entity_poly.entity_id
_entity_poly.type
_entity_poly.pdbx_seq_one_letter_code
_entity_poly.pdbx_strand_id
1 'polypeptide(L)'
;MRRLVELRDTRCRMWGCDRPAVACDLDHATVWPGGPTRGANLSALCRHHHRVKHAPAWSYVLHADGSAEWVSPAGTQRLTWPTAHAPAEATTHAPAEAAPRDTTGALDPSTPTQPTTPDAGAGQEAVGHGAVATAPPF
;
A
#
# COMPACT_ATOMS: atom_id res chain seq x y z
N MET A 1 -13.27 2.02 0.04
CA MET A 1 -12.12 2.23 0.95
C MET A 1 -11.57 0.96 1.58
N ARG A 2 -12.39 0.08 2.14
CA ARG A 2 -11.96 -1.17 2.80
C ARG A 2 -10.92 -1.99 2.04
N ARG A 3 -11.24 -2.40 0.81
CA ARG A 3 -10.36 -3.21 -0.03
C ARG A 3 -8.97 -2.60 -0.23
N LEU A 4 -8.89 -1.28 -0.37
CA LEU A 4 -7.60 -0.58 -0.51
C LEU A 4 -6.74 -0.73 0.75
N VAL A 5 -7.33 -0.54 1.93
CA VAL A 5 -6.60 -0.66 3.21
C VAL A 5 -6.21 -2.12 3.46
N GLU A 6 -7.09 -3.08 3.18
CA GLU A 6 -6.81 -4.51 3.34
C GLU A 6 -5.65 -4.98 2.44
N LEU A 7 -5.61 -4.53 1.18
CA LEU A 7 -4.51 -4.86 0.25
C LEU A 7 -3.20 -4.18 0.65
N ARG A 8 -3.25 -2.93 1.13
CA ARG A 8 -2.05 -2.19 1.57
C ARG A 8 -1.45 -2.83 2.82
N ASP A 9 -2.29 -3.03 3.84
CA ASP A 9 -1.84 -3.39 5.19
C ASP A 9 -1.59 -4.89 5.32
N THR A 10 -2.39 -5.74 4.66
CA THR A 10 -2.41 -7.23 4.67
C THR A 10 -2.62 -7.88 6.04
N ARG A 11 -2.14 -7.26 7.12
CA ARG A 11 -2.26 -7.64 8.52
C ARG A 11 -2.47 -6.41 9.40
N CYS A 12 -2.76 -6.65 10.68
CA CYS A 12 -2.83 -5.61 11.70
C CYS A 12 -1.55 -4.75 11.72
N ARG A 13 -1.72 -3.43 11.87
CA ARG A 13 -0.60 -2.45 11.82
C ARG A 13 0.13 -2.24 13.13
N MET A 14 -0.24 -2.93 14.21
CA MET A 14 0.59 -3.01 15.42
C MET A 14 1.84 -3.84 15.12
N TRP A 15 3.00 -3.42 15.66
CA TRP A 15 4.24 -4.18 15.51
C TRP A 15 4.08 -5.62 16.01
N GLY A 16 4.55 -6.59 15.23
CA GLY A 16 4.52 -8.02 15.58
C GLY A 16 3.13 -8.69 15.56
N CYS A 17 2.05 -8.00 15.20
CA CYS A 17 0.73 -8.62 15.08
C CYS A 17 0.53 -9.22 13.68
N ASP A 18 0.10 -10.47 13.62
CA ASP A 18 -0.09 -11.26 12.39
C ASP A 18 -1.55 -11.37 11.95
N ARG A 19 -2.51 -10.83 12.72
CA ARG A 19 -3.94 -10.93 12.39
C ARG A 19 -4.21 -10.37 10.98
N PRO A 20 -4.84 -11.14 10.08
CA PRO A 20 -5.07 -10.69 8.70
C PRO A 20 -5.99 -9.47 8.65
N ALA A 21 -5.70 -8.53 7.73
CA ALA A 21 -6.42 -7.26 7.62
C ALA A 21 -7.92 -7.42 7.33
N VAL A 22 -8.30 -8.50 6.63
CA VAL A 22 -9.72 -8.84 6.37
C VAL A 22 -10.52 -9.16 7.65
N ALA A 23 -9.83 -9.50 8.74
CA ALA A 23 -10.41 -9.73 10.07
C ALA A 23 -10.18 -8.54 11.03
N CYS A 24 -9.76 -7.39 10.49
CA CYS A 24 -9.48 -6.18 11.25
C CYS A 24 -10.56 -5.10 11.04
N ASP A 25 -10.66 -4.21 12.01
CA ASP A 25 -11.38 -2.96 11.86
C ASP A 25 -10.55 -1.98 11.03
N LEU A 26 -11.21 -1.09 10.30
CA LEU A 26 -10.55 0.07 9.70
C LEU A 26 -10.65 1.21 10.68
N ASP A 27 -9.51 1.58 11.23
CA ASP A 27 -9.43 2.57 12.29
C ASP A 27 -8.83 3.88 11.77
N HIS A 28 -9.47 4.99 12.13
CA HIS A 28 -9.09 6.34 11.73
C HIS A 28 -7.87 6.82 12.53
N ALA A 29 -6.76 7.15 11.88
CA ALA A 29 -5.59 7.74 12.52
C ALA A 29 -5.94 9.06 13.23
N THR A 30 -6.51 10.00 12.48
CA THR A 30 -7.23 11.17 13.01
C THR A 30 -8.72 10.86 13.04
N VAL A 31 -9.27 10.80 14.26
CA VAL A 31 -10.66 10.38 14.53
C VAL A 31 -11.67 11.32 13.86
N TRP A 32 -12.76 10.75 13.34
CA TRP A 32 -13.88 11.52 12.78
C TRP A 32 -14.61 12.33 13.87
N PRO A 33 -15.09 13.57 13.60
CA PRO A 33 -15.03 14.29 12.33
C PRO A 33 -13.72 15.04 12.06
N GLY A 34 -12.75 15.00 12.97
CA GLY A 34 -11.47 15.70 12.83
C GLY A 34 -10.57 15.17 11.70
N GLY A 35 -10.86 13.99 11.15
CA GLY A 35 -10.16 13.42 10.00
C GLY A 35 -11.11 12.77 8.97
N PRO A 36 -10.73 12.78 7.67
CA PRO A 36 -11.55 12.22 6.61
C PRO A 36 -11.51 10.68 6.59
N THR A 37 -12.58 10.05 6.13
CA THR A 37 -12.59 8.60 5.83
C THR A 37 -11.89 8.35 4.49
N ARG A 38 -10.57 8.31 4.49
CA ARG A 38 -9.73 8.05 3.29
C ARG A 38 -8.57 7.09 3.59
N GLY A 39 -7.97 6.50 2.57
CA GLY A 39 -6.95 5.45 2.72
C GLY A 39 -5.74 5.91 3.54
N ALA A 40 -5.29 7.16 3.33
CA ALA A 40 -4.20 7.76 4.10
C ALA A 40 -4.54 8.05 5.57
N ASN A 41 -5.82 8.00 5.97
CA ASN A 41 -6.25 8.18 7.36
C ASN A 41 -6.81 6.88 7.98
N LEU A 42 -6.82 5.76 7.25
CA LEU A 42 -7.35 4.49 7.73
C LEU A 42 -6.24 3.45 7.78
N SER A 43 -6.23 2.63 8.83
CA SER A 43 -5.34 1.48 8.98
C SER A 43 -6.09 0.25 9.48
N ALA A 44 -5.67 -0.93 9.05
CA ALA A 44 -6.20 -2.19 9.55
C ALA A 44 -5.66 -2.46 10.97
N LEU A 45 -6.55 -2.45 11.97
CA LEU A 45 -6.23 -2.82 13.35
C LEU A 45 -7.16 -3.91 13.84
N CYS A 46 -6.59 -4.96 14.44
CA CYS A 46 -7.41 -5.97 15.09
C CYS A 46 -8.19 -5.33 16.25
N ARG A 47 -9.31 -5.94 16.65
CA ARG A 47 -10.16 -5.38 17.71
C ARG A 47 -9.39 -5.05 19.00
N HIS A 48 -8.40 -5.88 19.36
CA HIS A 48 -7.53 -5.63 20.52
C HIS A 48 -6.67 -4.37 20.31
N HIS A 49 -5.89 -4.29 19.23
CA HIS A 49 -5.00 -3.15 19.00
C HIS A 49 -5.71 -1.86 18.62
N HIS A 50 -6.90 -1.94 18.02
CA HIS A 50 -7.78 -0.78 17.86
C HIS A 50 -8.12 -0.20 19.24
N ARG A 51 -8.43 -1.02 20.26
CA ARG A 51 -8.64 -0.51 21.63
C ARG A 51 -7.37 0.03 22.26
N VAL A 52 -6.23 -0.67 22.07
CA VAL A 52 -4.92 -0.23 22.59
C VAL A 52 -4.54 1.15 22.08
N LYS A 53 -4.76 1.43 20.80
CA LYS A 53 -4.49 2.74 20.21
C LYS A 53 -5.17 3.90 20.94
N HIS A 54 -6.40 3.66 21.41
CA HIS A 54 -7.20 4.66 22.14
C HIS A 54 -6.94 4.62 23.66
N ALA A 55 -6.06 3.73 24.14
CA ALA A 55 -5.74 3.65 25.56
C ALA A 55 -4.80 4.81 25.98
N PRO A 56 -4.86 5.24 27.25
CA PRO A 56 -4.00 6.30 27.75
C PRO A 56 -2.51 6.03 27.50
N ALA A 57 -1.75 7.10 27.22
CA ALA A 57 -0.30 7.08 26.99
C ALA A 57 0.18 6.23 25.79
N TRP A 58 -0.72 5.70 24.96
CA TRP A 58 -0.38 5.24 23.62
C TRP A 58 -0.47 6.40 22.62
N SER A 59 0.49 6.46 21.69
CA SER A 59 0.44 7.38 20.55
C SER A 59 0.49 6.60 19.25
N TYR A 60 -0.22 7.10 18.25
CA TYR A 60 -0.28 6.52 16.91
C TYR A 60 -0.34 7.60 15.84
N VAL A 61 0.58 7.56 14.89
CA VAL A 61 0.60 8.43 13.71
C VAL A 61 0.63 7.56 12.46
N LEU A 62 -0.27 7.83 11.52
CA LEU A 62 -0.26 7.21 10.20
C LEU A 62 0.20 8.25 9.17
N HIS A 63 1.26 7.93 8.44
CA HIS A 63 1.84 8.80 7.43
C HIS A 63 1.23 8.56 6.05
N ALA A 64 1.41 9.52 5.14
CA ALA A 64 0.84 9.45 3.80
C ALA A 64 1.39 8.29 2.96
N ASP A 65 2.60 7.81 3.25
CA ASP A 65 3.23 6.63 2.64
C ASP A 65 2.70 5.29 3.21
N GLY A 66 1.80 5.35 4.20
CA GLY A 66 1.22 4.19 4.87
C GLY A 66 2.07 3.63 6.02
N SER A 67 3.26 4.18 6.25
CA SER A 67 4.02 3.88 7.47
C SER A 67 3.26 4.36 8.70
N ALA A 68 3.41 3.66 9.80
CA ALA A 68 2.74 3.99 11.05
C ALA A 68 3.71 3.96 12.22
N GLU A 69 3.81 5.08 12.91
CA GLU A 69 4.57 5.24 14.14
C GLU A 69 3.67 4.95 15.33
N TRP A 70 4.19 4.13 16.23
CA TRP A 70 3.55 3.80 17.49
C TRP A 70 4.49 4.14 18.64
N VAL A 71 3.93 4.70 19.71
CA VAL A 71 4.63 4.90 20.98
C VAL A 71 3.83 4.22 22.09
N SER A 72 4.48 3.30 22.82
CA SER A 72 3.88 2.66 23.99
C SER A 72 4.00 3.52 25.25
N PRO A 73 3.21 3.23 26.30
CA PRO A 73 3.34 3.88 27.61
C PRO A 73 4.74 3.75 28.24
N ALA A 74 5.48 2.70 27.89
CA ALA A 74 6.86 2.49 28.35
C ALA A 74 7.90 3.29 27.52
N GLY A 75 7.46 4.14 26.59
CA GLY A 75 8.33 4.93 25.73
C GLY A 75 8.96 4.17 24.56
N THR A 76 8.63 2.87 24.38
CA THR A 76 9.09 2.13 23.20
C THR A 76 8.40 2.69 21.96
N GLN A 77 9.21 3.13 21.00
CA GLN A 77 8.77 3.62 19.69
C GLN A 77 9.06 2.59 18.61
N ARG A 78 8.12 2.38 17.70
CA ARG A 78 8.30 1.51 16.54
C ARG A 78 7.65 2.13 15.32
N LEU A 79 8.41 2.16 14.23
CA LEU A 79 7.88 2.41 12.91
C LEU A 79 7.50 1.07 12.27
N THR A 80 6.28 0.99 11.75
CA THR A 80 5.78 -0.18 11.03
C THR A 80 5.48 0.20 9.60
N TRP A 81 5.69 -0.72 8.67
CA TRP A 81 5.41 -0.51 7.23
C TRP A 81 4.27 -1.41 6.79
N PRO A 82 3.39 -0.96 5.88
CA PRO A 82 2.45 -1.88 5.24
C PRO A 82 3.25 -3.01 4.61
N THR A 83 2.79 -4.25 4.69
CA THR A 83 3.60 -5.39 4.22
C THR A 83 3.95 -5.26 2.73
N ALA A 84 3.09 -4.63 1.93
CA ALA A 84 3.37 -4.30 0.53
C ALA A 84 4.53 -3.30 0.32
N HIS A 85 4.90 -2.57 1.37
CA HIS A 85 5.94 -1.53 1.39
C HIS A 85 7.06 -1.82 2.40
N ALA A 86 7.07 -2.98 3.06
CA ALA A 86 8.17 -3.31 3.96
C ALA A 86 9.47 -3.21 3.14
N PRO A 87 10.48 -2.45 3.61
CA PRO A 87 11.78 -2.47 2.95
C PRO A 87 12.19 -3.94 2.84
N ALA A 88 12.68 -4.35 1.67
CA ALA A 88 13.19 -5.69 1.49
C ALA A 88 14.28 -5.89 2.55
N GLU A 89 13.94 -6.51 3.67
CA GLU A 89 14.94 -6.98 4.61
C GLU A 89 15.83 -7.90 3.77
N ALA A 90 17.12 -7.56 3.71
CA ALA A 90 18.12 -8.27 2.95
C ALA A 90 18.01 -9.74 3.33
N THR A 91 17.27 -10.49 2.52
CA THR A 91 17.19 -11.92 2.67
C THR A 91 18.59 -12.35 2.29
N THR A 92 19.43 -12.61 3.29
CA THR A 92 20.55 -13.51 3.08
C THR A 92 19.90 -14.87 2.83
N HIS A 93 19.40 -15.05 1.61
CA HIS A 93 19.23 -16.37 1.06
C HIS A 93 20.65 -16.93 1.07
N ALA A 94 20.90 -17.89 1.96
CA ALA A 94 21.96 -18.85 1.72
C ALA A 94 21.83 -19.29 0.24
N PRO A 95 22.93 -19.36 -0.52
CA PRO A 95 22.83 -19.64 -1.95
C PRO A 95 22.08 -20.97 -2.09
N ALA A 96 20.95 -20.92 -2.80
CA ALA A 96 20.30 -22.11 -3.28
C ALA A 96 21.35 -22.83 -4.14
N GLU A 97 21.84 -23.96 -3.64
CA GLU A 97 22.74 -24.83 -4.37
C GLU A 97 22.11 -25.11 -5.74
N ALA A 98 22.80 -24.66 -6.79
CA ALA A 98 22.32 -24.74 -8.15
C ALA A 98 22.24 -26.22 -8.56
N ALA A 99 21.02 -26.75 -8.62
CA ALA A 99 20.78 -28.01 -9.31
C ALA A 99 21.23 -27.87 -10.79
N PRO A 100 21.98 -28.84 -11.34
CA PRO A 100 22.46 -28.76 -12.70
C PRO A 100 21.28 -28.73 -13.68
N ARG A 101 21.30 -27.75 -14.58
CA ARG A 101 20.34 -27.66 -15.69
C ARG A 101 20.74 -28.70 -16.72
N ASP A 102 19.95 -29.76 -16.84
CA ASP A 102 20.07 -30.71 -17.93
C ASP A 102 19.61 -30.02 -19.23
N THR A 103 20.56 -29.64 -20.07
CA THR A 103 20.33 -29.07 -21.39
C THR A 103 20.23 -30.19 -22.42
N THR A 104 19.02 -30.55 -22.83
CA THR A 104 18.77 -31.27 -24.09
C THR A 104 17.38 -30.92 -24.61
N GLY A 105 17.31 -30.32 -25.81
CA GLY A 105 16.04 -30.08 -26.51
C GLY A 105 16.12 -28.92 -27.49
N ALA A 106 16.65 -29.21 -28.67
CA ALA A 106 16.90 -28.30 -29.79
C ALA A 106 15.66 -27.57 -30.33
N LEU A 107 15.96 -26.41 -30.92
CA LEU A 107 15.14 -25.56 -31.78
C LEU A 107 14.81 -26.29 -33.11
N ASP A 108 13.61 -26.09 -33.66
CA ASP A 108 13.45 -25.59 -35.05
C ASP A 108 12.01 -25.08 -35.28
N PRO A 109 11.79 -24.09 -36.19
CA PRO A 109 10.62 -23.24 -36.24
C PRO A 109 9.65 -23.60 -37.37
N SER A 110 8.42 -23.14 -37.26
CA SER A 110 7.56 -22.90 -38.43
C SER A 110 6.63 -21.73 -38.12
N THR A 111 6.96 -20.60 -38.74
CA THR A 111 6.12 -19.41 -38.90
C THR A 111 5.52 -19.48 -40.31
N PRO A 112 4.30 -18.96 -40.52
CA PRO A 112 4.22 -17.78 -41.36
C PRO A 112 3.30 -16.66 -40.82
N THR A 113 3.92 -15.50 -40.68
CA THR A 113 3.48 -14.11 -40.79
C THR A 113 2.64 -13.88 -42.06
N GLN A 114 1.54 -13.12 -42.15
CA GLN A 114 1.27 -11.64 -42.17
C GLN A 114 -0.10 -11.50 -42.95
N PRO A 115 -0.85 -10.36 -43.09
CA PRO A 115 -0.34 -9.01 -43.25
C PRO A 115 -1.10 -7.86 -42.54
N THR A 116 -0.51 -6.68 -42.74
CA THR A 116 -0.62 -5.36 -42.11
C THR A 116 -1.54 -4.35 -42.83
N THR A 117 -1.96 -3.32 -42.05
CA THR A 117 -2.10 -1.86 -42.39
C THR A 117 -3.37 -1.35 -43.14
N PRO A 118 -3.64 -0.01 -43.24
CA PRO A 118 -4.19 0.87 -42.18
C PRO A 118 -5.25 1.91 -42.71
N ASP A 119 -5.86 2.75 -41.86
CA ASP A 119 -6.28 4.15 -42.14
C ASP A 119 -6.74 4.82 -40.82
N ALA A 120 -6.07 5.83 -40.24
CA ALA A 120 -6.03 7.29 -40.51
C ALA A 120 -7.31 8.09 -40.16
N GLY A 121 -7.11 9.26 -39.52
CA GLY A 121 -8.13 10.28 -39.23
C GLY A 121 -8.13 10.72 -37.76
N ALA A 122 -7.20 11.56 -37.29
CA ALA A 122 -7.19 13.03 -37.39
C ALA A 122 -8.32 13.74 -36.62
N GLY A 123 -7.95 14.58 -35.64
CA GLY A 123 -8.87 15.47 -34.93
C GLY A 123 -8.31 16.00 -33.60
N GLN A 124 -7.36 16.92 -33.67
CA GLN A 124 -6.94 17.78 -32.54
C GLN A 124 -7.79 19.05 -32.54
N GLU A 125 -8.41 19.38 -31.41
CA GLU A 125 -8.87 20.74 -31.05
C GLU A 125 -8.56 20.89 -29.54
N ALA A 126 -7.57 21.69 -29.15
CA ALA A 126 -7.59 23.16 -29.00
C ALA A 126 -8.21 23.63 -27.66
N VAL A 127 -7.29 24.07 -26.78
CA VAL A 127 -7.37 25.21 -25.83
C VAL A 127 -8.63 25.44 -24.99
N GLY A 128 -8.41 25.41 -23.67
CA GLY A 128 -9.23 26.13 -22.68
C GLY A 128 -8.39 26.47 -21.45
N HIS A 129 -7.67 27.60 -21.50
CA HIS A 129 -7.06 28.22 -20.32
C HIS A 129 -8.18 28.81 -19.45
N GLY A 130 -8.19 28.44 -18.16
CA GLY A 130 -9.10 28.98 -17.16
C GLY A 130 -8.51 28.88 -15.75
N ALA A 131 -7.54 29.75 -15.47
CA ALA A 131 -7.25 30.20 -14.11
C ALA A 131 -8.52 30.92 -13.55
N VAL A 132 -8.80 31.11 -12.26
CA VAL A 132 -8.04 31.28 -11.02
C VAL A 132 -8.99 30.91 -9.87
N ALA A 133 -8.42 30.35 -8.81
CA ALA A 133 -9.08 30.20 -7.52
C ALA A 133 -9.32 31.57 -6.85
N THR A 134 -10.53 31.83 -6.39
CA THR A 134 -10.77 32.89 -5.40
C THR A 134 -11.73 32.37 -4.33
N ALA A 135 -11.19 32.10 -3.15
CA ALA A 135 -11.96 32.00 -1.92
C ALA A 135 -12.27 33.40 -1.38
N PRO A 136 -13.40 33.59 -0.70
CA PRO A 136 -13.49 34.55 0.39
C PRO A 136 -13.80 33.84 1.74
N PRO A 137 -13.46 34.49 2.87
CA PRO A 137 -13.49 33.89 4.19
C PRO A 137 -14.91 33.87 4.76
N PHE A 138 -15.22 32.86 5.57
CA PHE A 138 -15.65 32.94 6.98
C PHE A 138 -15.71 31.54 7.58
#